data_AF-A0A9P7FMF3-F1
#
_entry.id   AF-A0A9P7FMF3-F1
#
_cell.length_a   1.000
_cell.length_b   1.000
_cell.length_c   1.000
_cell.angle_alpha   90.00
_cell.angle_beta   90.00
_cell.angle_gamma   90.00
#
_symmetry.space_group_name_H-M   'P 1'
#
loop_
_entity.id
_entity.type
_entity.pdbx_description
1 polymer ?
#
loop_
_entity_poly.entity_id
_entity_poly.type
_entity_poly.pdbx_seq_one_letter_code
_entity_poly.pdbx_strand_id
1 'polypeptide(L)'
;IRLRLTPEPNPNLFSTGTDLLRGSVPWSINLAQIAKVKNYAPFKALVTADGLIDRRLMDSLEHAWEGYASGCLETQTLHMLSQPFETQLEDLDTRIGILTTRGHRHIMAFGLFRDQRTSSPSQFPYRGAPYPAAHASVSTHTHAGRILVHFEISPLPEHARPASRPPILVLRVLKFLTPIECSPAYDMHLPMPVEGGLLSKKRGKTVSSPMIFDLEKIKPDSTTLGGLHLLVE
;
A
#
# COMPACT_ATOMS: atom_id res chain seq x y z
N ILE A 1 -2.34 -12.14 -9.70
CA ILE A 1 -1.57 -13.13 -10.49
C ILE A 1 -0.08 -12.85 -10.30
N ARG A 2 0.74 -13.86 -9.96
CA ARG A 2 2.21 -13.74 -9.89
C ARG A 2 2.81 -14.18 -11.22
N LEU A 3 3.84 -13.48 -11.69
CA LEU A 3 4.66 -13.96 -12.80
C LEU A 3 5.98 -14.47 -12.24
N ARG A 4 6.42 -15.64 -12.70
CA ARG A 4 7.69 -16.23 -12.32
C ARG A 4 8.53 -16.50 -13.56
N LEU A 5 9.82 -16.22 -13.45
CA LEU A 5 10.84 -16.56 -14.44
C LEU A 5 11.33 -17.98 -14.14
N THR A 6 11.19 -18.86 -15.12
CA THR A 6 11.72 -20.23 -15.10
C THR A 6 12.87 -20.33 -16.11
N PRO A 7 13.87 -21.20 -15.88
CA PRO A 7 14.98 -21.37 -16.82
C PRO A 7 14.52 -22.00 -18.15
N GLU A 8 13.40 -22.73 -18.13
CA GLU A 8 12.84 -23.44 -19.28
C GLU A 8 11.33 -23.19 -19.38
N PRO A 9 10.72 -23.33 -20.58
CA PRO A 9 9.27 -23.21 -20.78
C PRO A 9 8.52 -24.46 -20.29
N ASN A 10 8.74 -24.86 -19.03
CA ASN A 10 8.15 -26.03 -18.39
C ASN A 10 7.29 -25.60 -17.18
N PRO A 11 5.95 -25.77 -17.21
CA PRO A 11 5.05 -25.40 -16.12
C PRO A 11 5.37 -26.08 -14.78
N ASN A 12 5.98 -27.27 -14.78
CA ASN A 12 6.34 -27.98 -13.56
C ASN A 12 7.46 -27.29 -12.77
N LEU A 13 8.19 -26.36 -13.40
CA LEU A 13 9.22 -25.54 -12.75
C LEU A 13 8.66 -24.30 -12.08
N PHE A 14 7.33 -24.11 -12.07
CA PHE A 14 6.73 -22.91 -11.48
C PHE A 14 7.07 -22.75 -10.00
N SER A 15 7.11 -23.86 -9.23
CA SER A 15 7.43 -23.82 -7.80
C SER A 15 8.87 -23.38 -7.53
N THR A 16 9.80 -23.71 -8.43
CA THR A 16 11.23 -23.39 -8.33
C THR A 16 11.63 -22.10 -9.07
N GLY A 17 10.74 -21.52 -9.88
CA GLY A 17 11.01 -20.27 -10.59
C GLY A 17 11.22 -19.07 -9.66
N THR A 18 11.83 -17.99 -10.14
CA THR A 18 11.98 -16.75 -9.35
C THR A 18 10.83 -15.79 -9.67
N ASP A 19 10.25 -15.10 -8.69
CA ASP A 19 9.25 -14.08 -9.00
C ASP A 19 9.86 -12.99 -9.89
N LEU A 20 9.12 -12.60 -10.93
CA LEU A 20 9.41 -11.37 -11.65
C LEU A 20 9.24 -10.22 -10.66
N LEU A 21 10.24 -9.35 -10.52
CA LEU A 21 10.19 -8.23 -9.58
C LEU A 21 9.83 -6.91 -10.28
N ARG A 22 9.08 -6.06 -9.58
CA ARG A 22 8.91 -4.64 -9.88
C ARG A 22 9.60 -3.85 -8.79
N GLY A 23 10.86 -3.46 -9.01
CA GLY A 23 11.69 -2.89 -7.95
C GLY A 23 12.06 -3.97 -6.93
N SER A 24 11.67 -3.79 -5.67
CA SER A 24 11.99 -4.73 -4.59
C SER A 24 10.89 -5.75 -4.28
N VAL A 25 9.72 -5.61 -4.91
CA VAL A 25 8.54 -6.44 -4.65
C VAL A 25 8.19 -7.32 -5.85
N PRO A 26 7.62 -8.53 -5.63
CA PRO A 26 7.08 -9.34 -6.72
C PRO A 26 6.08 -8.55 -7.58
N TRP A 27 6.29 -8.57 -8.89
CA TRP A 27 5.37 -8.01 -9.87
C TRP A 27 4.09 -8.84 -9.87
N SER A 28 2.97 -8.14 -9.76
CA SER A 28 1.64 -8.75 -9.80
C SER A 28 0.66 -7.87 -10.53
N ILE A 29 -0.28 -8.50 -11.24
CA ILE A 29 -1.48 -7.80 -11.74
C ILE A 29 -2.51 -7.77 -10.62
N ASN A 30 -2.98 -6.58 -10.31
CA ASN A 30 -4.01 -6.32 -9.33
C ASN A 30 -5.34 -6.94 -9.79
N LEU A 31 -6.04 -7.61 -8.87
CA LEU A 31 -7.32 -8.24 -9.17
C LEU A 31 -8.39 -7.22 -9.62
N ALA A 32 -8.43 -6.03 -9.04
CA ALA A 32 -9.34 -4.96 -9.47
C ALA A 32 -9.04 -4.52 -10.92
N GLN A 33 -7.76 -4.50 -11.32
CA GLN A 33 -7.40 -4.25 -12.71
C GLN A 33 -7.89 -5.38 -13.62
N ILE A 34 -7.72 -6.64 -13.21
CA ILE A 34 -8.24 -7.79 -13.97
C ILE A 34 -9.76 -7.69 -14.15
N ALA A 35 -10.48 -7.28 -13.10
CA ALA A 35 -11.93 -7.15 -13.13
C ALA A 35 -12.40 -6.06 -14.13
N LYS A 36 -11.68 -4.93 -14.21
CA LYS A 36 -12.12 -3.70 -14.90
C LYS A 36 -11.50 -3.48 -16.28
N VAL A 37 -10.21 -3.80 -16.46
CA VAL A 37 -9.47 -3.43 -17.68
C VAL A 37 -9.75 -4.45 -18.78
N LYS A 38 -10.30 -3.99 -19.90
CA LYS A 38 -10.66 -4.84 -21.06
C LYS A 38 -9.48 -5.70 -21.55
N ASN A 39 -8.26 -5.18 -21.52
CA ASN A 39 -7.06 -5.92 -21.93
C ASN A 39 -6.77 -7.14 -21.03
N TYR A 40 -7.35 -7.19 -19.83
CA TYR A 40 -7.25 -8.32 -18.92
C TYR A 40 -8.49 -9.22 -18.92
N ALA A 41 -9.42 -9.03 -19.86
CA ALA A 41 -10.58 -9.92 -20.03
C ALA A 41 -10.22 -11.41 -20.13
N PRO A 42 -9.12 -11.82 -20.82
CA PRO A 42 -8.70 -13.22 -20.81
C PRO A 42 -8.34 -13.73 -19.42
N PHE A 43 -7.64 -12.92 -18.60
CA PHE A 43 -7.32 -13.28 -17.22
C PHE A 43 -8.58 -13.37 -16.36
N LYS A 44 -9.52 -12.42 -16.51
CA LYS A 44 -10.81 -12.45 -15.80
C LYS A 44 -11.59 -13.72 -16.10
N ALA A 45 -11.69 -14.10 -17.37
CA ALA A 45 -12.37 -15.32 -17.79
C ALA A 45 -11.69 -16.57 -17.20
N LEU A 46 -10.36 -16.65 -17.30
CA LEU A 46 -9.59 -17.80 -16.80
C LEU A 46 -9.74 -17.99 -15.29
N VAL A 47 -9.47 -16.94 -14.49
CA VAL A 47 -9.51 -17.05 -13.02
C VAL A 47 -10.92 -17.33 -12.47
N THR A 48 -11.96 -16.94 -13.21
CA THR A 48 -13.35 -17.23 -12.85
C THR A 48 -13.74 -18.66 -13.27
N ALA A 49 -13.34 -19.10 -14.46
CA ALA A 49 -13.63 -20.45 -14.96
C ALA A 49 -12.96 -21.55 -14.12
N ASP A 50 -11.73 -21.29 -13.65
CA ASP A 50 -10.97 -22.21 -12.80
C ASP A 50 -11.45 -22.20 -11.33
N GLY A 51 -12.44 -21.36 -10.99
CA GLY A 51 -12.96 -21.24 -9.63
C GLY A 51 -11.96 -20.62 -8.63
N LEU A 52 -10.87 -20.03 -9.13
CA LEU A 52 -9.86 -19.37 -8.27
C LEU A 52 -10.41 -18.12 -7.61
N ILE A 53 -11.40 -17.47 -8.24
CA ILE A 53 -12.02 -16.24 -7.77
C ILE A 53 -13.53 -16.35 -7.95
N ASP A 54 -14.26 -16.05 -6.88
CA ASP A 54 -15.71 -16.05 -6.89
C ASP A 54 -16.24 -14.99 -7.89
N ARG A 55 -17.24 -15.38 -8.69
CA ARG A 55 -17.83 -14.51 -9.70
C ARG A 55 -18.45 -13.26 -9.09
N ARG A 56 -19.08 -13.36 -7.92
CA ARG A 56 -19.67 -12.20 -7.23
C ARG A 56 -18.60 -11.24 -6.74
N LEU A 57 -17.45 -11.73 -6.30
CA LEU A 57 -16.30 -10.88 -5.97
C LEU A 57 -15.80 -10.14 -7.21
N MET A 58 -15.67 -10.83 -8.35
CA MET A 58 -15.24 -10.20 -9.60
C MET A 58 -16.22 -9.13 -10.08
N ASP A 59 -17.52 -9.43 -10.05
CA ASP A 59 -18.58 -8.47 -10.37
C ASP A 59 -18.54 -7.27 -9.40
N SER A 60 -18.36 -7.52 -8.10
CA SER A 60 -18.25 -6.44 -7.10
C SER A 60 -17.06 -5.52 -7.37
N LEU A 61 -15.91 -6.06 -7.77
CA LEU A 61 -14.71 -5.27 -8.09
C LEU A 61 -14.86 -4.45 -9.36
N GLU A 62 -15.61 -4.95 -10.34
CA GLU A 62 -15.91 -4.22 -11.58
C GLU A 62 -16.73 -2.95 -11.30
N HIS A 63 -17.73 -3.04 -10.40
CA HIS A 63 -18.62 -1.94 -10.04
C HIS A 63 -18.07 -1.02 -8.94
N ALA A 64 -17.21 -1.53 -8.04
CA ALA A 64 -16.65 -0.74 -6.93
C ALA A 64 -15.90 0.51 -7.40
N TRP A 65 -15.48 0.55 -8.67
CA TRP A 65 -14.63 1.60 -9.23
C TRP A 65 -15.34 2.54 -10.21
N GLU A 66 -16.68 2.54 -10.26
CA GLU A 66 -17.46 3.38 -11.18
C GLU A 66 -17.43 4.90 -10.84
N GLY A 67 -16.81 5.31 -9.73
CA GLY A 67 -16.65 6.74 -9.37
C GLY A 67 -15.23 7.29 -9.48
N TYR A 68 -14.22 6.45 -9.74
CA TYR A 68 -12.84 6.89 -9.78
C TYR A 68 -12.45 7.27 -11.21
N ALA A 69 -12.04 8.52 -11.41
CA ALA A 69 -11.54 9.02 -12.68
C ALA A 69 -10.50 8.04 -13.25
N SER A 70 -10.68 7.66 -14.51
CA SER A 70 -10.05 6.51 -15.20
C SER A 70 -8.51 6.53 -15.31
N GLY A 71 -7.81 7.43 -14.61
CA GLY A 71 -6.35 7.50 -14.53
C GLY A 71 -5.77 7.34 -13.12
N CYS A 72 -6.58 7.28 -12.07
CA CYS A 72 -6.10 7.16 -10.69
C CYS A 72 -6.23 5.72 -10.19
N LEU A 73 -5.54 4.81 -10.89
CA LEU A 73 -5.43 3.41 -10.46
C LEU A 73 -4.75 3.40 -9.09
N GLU A 74 -5.26 2.58 -8.16
CA GLU A 74 -4.61 2.36 -6.88
C GLU A 74 -3.11 2.13 -7.05
N THR A 75 -2.31 2.80 -6.21
CA THR A 75 -0.87 2.58 -6.18
C THR A 75 -0.56 1.16 -5.70
N GLN A 76 -1.41 0.62 -4.80
CA GLN A 76 -1.21 -0.68 -4.19
C GLN A 76 -2.54 -1.34 -3.78
N THR A 77 -2.69 -2.64 -4.00
CA THR A 77 -3.76 -3.45 -3.38
C THR A 77 -3.13 -4.52 -2.52
N LEU A 78 -3.62 -4.62 -1.29
CA LEU A 78 -3.20 -5.61 -0.31
C LEU A 78 -4.26 -6.70 -0.21
N HIS A 79 -3.81 -7.94 -0.19
CA HIS A 79 -4.63 -9.13 0.02
C HIS A 79 -4.65 -9.55 1.50
N MET A 80 -3.70 -9.05 2.28
CA MET A 80 -3.60 -9.24 3.73
C MET A 80 -3.14 -7.93 4.38
N LEU A 81 -3.58 -7.66 5.60
CA LEU A 81 -3.16 -6.45 6.33
C LEU A 81 -1.64 -6.37 6.49
N SER A 82 -1.03 -7.47 6.90
CA SER A 82 0.41 -7.60 7.13
C SER A 82 1.24 -7.73 5.86
N GLN A 83 0.61 -7.70 4.67
CA GLN A 83 1.31 -7.78 3.39
C GLN A 83 2.25 -6.58 3.24
N PRO A 84 3.57 -6.83 3.07
CA PRO A 84 4.52 -5.74 2.82
C PRO A 84 4.25 -5.04 1.49
N PHE A 85 4.42 -3.72 1.48
CA PHE A 85 4.39 -2.90 0.27
C PHE A 85 5.42 -1.78 0.31
N GLU A 86 5.88 -1.40 -0.87
CA GLU A 86 6.85 -0.31 -1.06
C GLU A 86 6.11 1.02 -1.14
N THR A 87 6.60 2.04 -0.43
CA THR A 87 6.12 3.43 -0.54
C THR A 87 7.31 4.38 -0.63
N GLN A 88 7.08 5.57 -1.15
CA GLN A 88 8.09 6.62 -1.31
C GLN A 88 7.87 7.73 -0.28
N LEU A 89 8.95 8.26 0.27
CA LEU A 89 8.90 9.35 1.25
C LEU A 89 8.36 10.65 0.65
N GLU A 90 8.50 10.80 -0.66
CA GLU A 90 8.05 11.98 -1.41
C GLU A 90 6.65 11.80 -2.02
N ASP A 91 6.00 10.66 -1.76
CA ASP A 91 4.66 10.40 -2.27
C ASP A 91 3.65 11.32 -1.57
N LEU A 92 2.90 12.07 -2.39
CA LEU A 92 1.86 12.98 -1.92
C LEU A 92 0.64 12.18 -1.44
N ASP A 93 0.28 11.12 -2.18
CA ASP A 93 -0.98 10.42 -2.03
C ASP A 93 -0.78 8.91 -2.22
N THR A 94 -0.57 8.18 -1.13
CA THR A 94 -0.56 6.71 -1.20
C THR A 94 -1.99 6.19 -1.06
N ARG A 95 -2.50 5.54 -2.11
CA ARG A 95 -3.84 4.93 -2.12
C ARG A 95 -3.72 3.42 -2.04
N ILE A 96 -4.26 2.85 -0.97
CA ILE A 96 -4.12 1.44 -0.66
C ILE A 96 -5.50 0.79 -0.66
N GLY A 97 -5.75 -0.08 -1.64
CA GLY A 97 -6.87 -0.99 -1.61
C GLY A 97 -6.59 -2.16 -0.66
N ILE A 98 -7.56 -2.56 0.13
CA ILE A 98 -7.53 -3.79 0.92
C ILE A 98 -8.65 -4.68 0.40
N LEU A 99 -8.26 -5.81 -0.15
CA LEU A 99 -9.18 -6.86 -0.56
C LEU A 99 -9.41 -7.81 0.61
N THR A 100 -10.67 -7.97 1.00
CA THR A 100 -11.10 -8.92 2.02
C THR A 100 -12.03 -9.96 1.40
N THR A 101 -12.27 -11.07 2.10
CA THR A 101 -13.28 -12.05 1.72
C THR A 101 -14.70 -11.47 1.61
N ARG A 102 -14.96 -10.33 2.27
CA ARG A 102 -16.24 -9.63 2.27
C ARG A 102 -16.30 -8.44 1.31
N GLY A 103 -15.27 -8.27 0.48
CA GLY A 103 -15.20 -7.23 -0.53
C GLY A 103 -14.02 -6.29 -0.36
N HIS A 104 -14.12 -5.15 -1.02
CA HIS A 104 -13.02 -4.20 -1.18
C HIS A 104 -13.19 -2.99 -0.25
N ARG A 105 -12.08 -2.47 0.27
CA ARG A 105 -12.05 -1.23 1.06
C ARG A 105 -10.83 -0.42 0.65
N HIS A 106 -10.97 0.90 0.66
CA HIS A 106 -9.89 1.81 0.31
C HIS A 106 -9.39 2.55 1.55
N ILE A 107 -8.07 2.59 1.71
CA ILE A 107 -7.39 3.48 2.64
C ILE A 107 -6.66 4.54 1.80
N MET A 108 -7.06 5.80 1.97
CA MET A 108 -6.30 6.92 1.44
C MET A 108 -5.38 7.47 2.52
N ALA A 109 -4.08 7.39 2.28
CA ALA A 109 -3.05 7.90 3.16
C ALA A 109 -2.39 9.12 2.51
N PHE A 110 -2.84 10.32 2.92
CA PHE A 110 -2.33 11.58 2.40
C PHE A 110 -1.05 12.00 3.12
N GLY A 111 0.03 12.16 2.35
CA GLY A 111 1.32 12.66 2.81
C GLY A 111 1.86 11.88 4.00
N LEU A 112 2.12 10.58 3.81
CA LEU A 112 2.63 9.68 4.84
C LEU A 112 3.84 10.27 5.60
N PHE A 113 4.69 11.01 4.89
CA PHE A 113 5.92 11.61 5.41
C PHE A 113 5.94 13.14 5.27
N ARG A 114 4.77 13.75 5.07
CA ARG A 114 4.66 15.20 4.83
C ARG A 114 4.60 15.96 6.15
N ASP A 115 5.44 16.99 6.29
CA ASP A 115 5.24 17.98 7.34
C ASP A 115 4.05 18.88 6.97
N GLN A 116 2.98 18.79 7.76
CA GLN A 116 1.73 19.51 7.51
C GLN A 116 1.69 20.91 8.15
N ARG A 117 2.77 21.37 8.79
CA ARG A 117 2.80 22.71 9.40
C ARG A 117 2.87 23.85 8.38
N THR A 118 3.52 23.63 7.24
CA THR A 118 3.73 24.69 6.25
C THR A 118 2.63 24.66 5.20
N SER A 119 1.86 25.76 5.14
CA SER A 119 0.84 25.97 4.11
C SER A 119 1.44 26.09 2.70
N SER A 120 2.75 26.31 2.58
CA SER A 120 3.50 26.39 1.32
C SER A 120 5.02 26.48 1.58
N PRO A 121 5.87 25.90 0.71
CA PRO A 121 5.66 24.64 -0.01
C PRO A 121 5.73 23.45 0.97
N SER A 122 5.04 22.37 0.64
CA SER A 122 5.11 21.10 1.37
C SER A 122 6.56 20.67 1.52
N GLN A 123 7.06 20.58 2.75
CA GLN A 123 8.37 20.01 2.98
C GLN A 123 8.22 18.50 3.13
N PHE A 124 8.88 17.77 2.24
CA PHE A 124 9.24 16.38 2.45
C PHE A 124 10.60 16.40 3.14
N PRO A 125 10.63 16.29 4.49
CA PRO A 125 11.88 16.42 5.23
C PRO A 125 12.86 15.29 4.93
N TYR A 126 12.35 14.16 4.45
CA TYR A 126 13.13 12.96 4.17
C TYR A 126 13.10 12.66 2.68
N ARG A 127 14.29 12.40 2.12
CA ARG A 127 14.48 12.00 0.73
C ARG A 127 15.49 10.87 0.63
N GLY A 128 15.53 10.21 -0.51
CA GLY A 128 16.55 9.22 -0.83
C GLY A 128 17.89 9.90 -1.05
N ALA A 129 18.96 9.30 -0.53
CA ALA A 129 20.31 9.74 -0.86
C ALA A 129 20.54 9.62 -2.37
N PRO A 130 21.35 10.51 -2.98
CA PRO A 130 21.71 10.40 -4.38
C PRO A 130 22.30 9.01 -4.68
N TYR A 131 21.69 8.27 -5.61
CA TYR A 131 22.29 7.03 -6.08
C TYR A 131 23.60 7.34 -6.84
N PRO A 132 24.70 6.59 -6.62
CA PRO A 132 25.91 6.79 -7.40
C PRO A 132 25.59 6.64 -8.90
N ALA A 133 26.05 7.61 -9.70
CA ALA A 133 25.65 7.82 -11.09
C ALA A 133 25.84 6.61 -12.03
N ALA A 134 26.60 5.59 -11.63
CA ALA A 134 26.91 4.42 -12.45
C ALA A 134 25.71 3.49 -12.76
N HIS A 135 24.59 3.60 -12.03
CA HIS A 135 23.41 2.75 -12.22
C HIS A 135 22.10 3.52 -12.45
N ALA A 136 22.17 4.82 -12.79
CA ALA A 136 21.00 5.66 -13.01
C ALA A 136 20.29 5.30 -14.34
N SER A 137 19.49 4.25 -14.31
CA SER A 137 18.48 3.96 -15.33
C SER A 137 17.35 5.00 -15.22
N VAL A 138 17.11 5.69 -16.34
CA VAL A 138 16.08 6.69 -16.68
C VAL A 138 14.76 6.59 -15.89
N SER A 139 14.76 6.99 -14.62
CA SER A 139 13.57 7.17 -13.79
C SER A 139 13.66 8.55 -13.16
N THR A 140 12.69 9.41 -13.44
CA THR A 140 12.65 10.83 -13.04
C THR A 140 12.51 11.07 -11.53
N HIS A 141 12.61 10.02 -10.70
CA HIS A 141 12.50 10.06 -9.23
C HIS A 141 13.72 9.41 -8.55
N THR A 142 14.92 9.59 -9.11
CA THR A 142 16.18 8.97 -8.63
C THR A 142 16.56 9.28 -7.18
N HIS A 143 15.86 10.21 -6.52
CA HIS A 143 16.10 10.63 -5.15
C HIS A 143 14.92 10.37 -4.22
N ALA A 144 13.86 9.68 -4.67
CA ALA A 144 12.76 9.35 -3.77
C ALA A 144 13.22 8.28 -2.77
N GLY A 145 13.18 8.59 -1.47
CA GLY A 145 13.50 7.63 -0.43
C GLY A 145 12.46 6.52 -0.45
N ARG A 146 12.88 5.25 -0.52
CA ARG A 146 11.96 4.11 -0.63
C ARG A 146 12.03 3.27 0.63
N ILE A 147 10.86 2.93 1.15
CA ILE A 147 10.75 2.09 2.34
C ILE A 147 9.73 1.00 2.12
N LEU A 148 9.96 -0.13 2.79
CA LEU A 148 9.02 -1.23 2.88
C LEU A 148 8.24 -1.09 4.19
N VAL A 149 6.91 -1.10 4.09
CA VAL A 149 5.99 -0.98 5.23
C VAL A 149 4.92 -2.08 5.16
N HIS A 150 4.19 -2.27 6.25
CA HIS A 150 2.94 -3.02 6.23
C HIS A 150 1.94 -2.43 7.24
N PHE A 151 0.67 -2.83 7.14
CA PHE A 151 -0.28 -2.55 8.21
C PHE A 151 -0.20 -3.64 9.28
N GLU A 152 -0.48 -3.23 10.51
CA GLU A 152 -0.77 -4.15 11.59
C GLU A 152 -1.87 -3.56 12.49
N ILE A 153 -2.51 -4.43 13.28
CA ILE A 153 -3.40 -3.99 14.35
C ILE A 153 -2.55 -3.25 15.38
N SER A 154 -3.02 -2.07 15.80
CA SER A 154 -2.28 -1.25 16.76
C SER A 154 -1.96 -2.04 18.04
N PRO A 155 -0.67 -2.15 18.43
CA PRO A 155 -0.29 -2.80 19.67
C PRO A 155 -0.50 -1.92 20.91
N LEU A 156 -0.86 -0.64 20.72
CA LEU A 156 -1.02 0.33 21.81
C LEU A 156 -2.30 0.09 22.64
N PRO A 157 -2.23 0.03 23.98
CA PRO A 157 -3.38 -0.21 24.84
C PRO A 157 -4.51 0.80 24.67
N GLU A 158 -4.20 2.08 24.43
CA GLU A 158 -5.18 3.14 24.19
C GLU A 158 -5.97 2.96 22.88
N HIS A 159 -5.48 2.10 21.98
CA HIS A 159 -6.16 1.73 20.74
C HIS A 159 -6.92 0.40 20.85
N ALA A 160 -6.87 -0.27 22.00
CA ALA A 160 -7.60 -1.51 22.22
C ALA A 160 -9.11 -1.27 22.09
N ARG A 161 -9.78 -2.13 21.33
CA ARG A 161 -11.22 -2.07 21.11
C ARG A 161 -11.85 -3.44 21.35
N PRO A 162 -13.13 -3.50 21.75
CA PRO A 162 -13.87 -4.76 21.78
C PRO A 162 -13.87 -5.43 20.41
N ALA A 163 -13.91 -6.77 20.36
CA ALA A 163 -13.93 -7.55 19.13
C ALA A 163 -15.14 -7.24 18.20
N SER A 164 -16.18 -6.60 18.74
CA SER A 164 -17.34 -6.14 17.97
C SER A 164 -17.08 -4.88 17.14
N ARG A 165 -15.94 -4.20 17.33
CA ARG A 165 -15.56 -2.98 16.59
C ARG A 165 -14.36 -3.25 15.70
N PRO A 166 -14.30 -2.65 14.50
CA PRO A 166 -13.11 -2.68 13.67
C PRO A 166 -11.86 -2.19 14.44
N PRO A 167 -10.71 -2.86 14.24
CA PRO A 167 -9.46 -2.47 14.89
C PRO A 167 -8.94 -1.14 14.35
N ILE A 168 -8.09 -0.49 15.14
CA ILE A 168 -7.24 0.60 14.66
C ILE A 168 -6.00 -0.04 14.02
N LEU A 169 -5.69 0.37 12.80
CA LEU A 169 -4.45 -0.04 12.14
C LEU A 169 -3.38 1.04 12.30
N VAL A 170 -2.12 0.60 12.29
CA VAL A 170 -0.93 1.44 12.20
C VAL A 170 -0.05 0.95 11.06
N LEU A 171 0.86 1.79 10.59
CA LEU A 171 1.88 1.39 9.63
C LEU A 171 3.20 1.13 10.37
N ARG A 172 3.78 -0.06 10.19
CA ARG A 172 5.12 -0.36 10.67
C ARG A 172 6.12 -0.31 9.52
N VAL A 173 7.27 0.31 9.78
CA VAL A 173 8.40 0.36 8.86
C VAL A 173 9.17 -0.94 9.01
N LEU A 174 9.26 -1.71 7.93
CA LEU A 174 9.98 -2.97 7.92
C LEU A 174 11.46 -2.75 7.58
N LYS A 175 11.71 -1.97 6.53
CA LYS A 175 13.06 -1.78 6.01
C LYS A 175 13.20 -0.52 5.15
N PHE A 176 14.37 0.08 5.13
CA PHE A 176 14.76 1.05 4.12
C PHE A 176 15.32 0.35 2.89
N LEU A 177 14.75 0.67 1.73
CA LEU A 177 15.16 0.10 0.44
C LEU A 177 16.19 0.98 -0.27
N THR A 178 16.28 2.24 0.15
CA THR A 178 17.32 3.19 -0.24
C THR A 178 17.81 3.92 1.02
N PRO A 179 19.06 4.39 1.06
CA PRO A 179 19.49 5.28 2.13
C PRO A 179 18.59 6.53 2.18
N ILE A 180 18.24 6.98 3.39
CA ILE A 180 17.35 8.11 3.62
C ILE A 180 18.16 9.23 4.27
N GLU A 181 18.02 10.43 3.75
CA GLU A 181 18.62 11.65 4.29
C GLU A 181 17.54 12.61 4.76
N CYS A 182 17.82 13.30 5.87
CA CYS A 182 17.03 14.43 6.32
C CYS A 182 17.54 15.72 5.67
N SER A 183 16.62 16.63 5.32
CA SER A 183 16.99 17.97 4.88
C SER A 183 17.79 18.69 5.99
N PRO A 184 18.98 19.26 5.68
CA PRO A 184 19.87 19.83 6.70
C PRO A 184 19.25 20.92 7.58
N ALA A 185 18.25 21.65 7.08
CA ALA A 185 17.57 22.73 7.79
C ALA A 185 16.28 22.30 8.49
N TYR A 186 15.95 21.00 8.49
CA TYR A 186 14.71 20.52 9.07
C TYR A 186 14.82 20.38 10.58
N ASP A 187 13.84 20.93 11.30
CA ASP A 187 13.77 20.94 12.76
C ASP A 187 13.30 19.61 13.38
N MET A 188 13.30 18.53 12.60
CA MET A 188 12.88 17.18 13.02
C MET A 188 11.47 17.14 13.60
N HIS A 189 10.59 18.03 13.16
CA HIS A 189 9.24 18.09 13.70
C HIS A 189 8.49 16.77 13.52
N LEU A 190 8.48 16.22 12.30
CA LEU A 190 8.15 14.84 12.03
C LEU A 190 9.41 14.01 12.25
N PRO A 191 9.47 13.07 13.20
CA PRO A 191 10.69 12.28 13.43
C PRO A 191 11.02 11.41 12.22
N MET A 192 12.30 11.06 12.08
CA MET A 192 12.74 10.15 11.01
C MET A 192 12.06 8.79 11.22
N PRO A 193 11.56 8.15 10.14
CA PRO A 193 11.14 6.76 10.24
C PRO A 193 12.26 5.90 10.82
N VAL A 194 11.92 4.80 11.50
CA VAL A 194 12.90 3.87 12.08
C VAL A 194 12.48 2.46 11.70
N GLU A 195 13.40 1.64 11.22
CA GLU A 195 13.12 0.22 10.94
C GLU A 195 12.62 -0.50 12.20
N GLY A 196 11.58 -1.31 12.05
CA GLY A 196 10.85 -1.91 13.15
C GLY A 196 9.96 -0.94 13.92
N GLY A 197 10.01 0.38 13.66
CA GLY A 197 9.19 1.39 14.32
C GLY A 197 7.82 1.59 13.67
N LEU A 198 6.89 2.18 14.43
CA LEU A 198 5.62 2.66 13.88
C LEU A 198 5.83 4.00 13.18
N LEU A 199 5.23 4.14 12.00
CA LEU A 199 5.21 5.41 11.29
C LEU A 199 4.49 6.45 12.15
N SER A 200 5.15 7.57 12.37
CA SER A 200 4.63 8.64 13.21
C SER A 200 3.90 9.70 12.39
N LYS A 201 2.96 10.38 13.03
CA LYS A 201 2.31 11.59 12.54
C LYS A 201 2.35 12.64 13.64
N LYS A 202 2.49 13.90 13.24
CA LYS A 202 2.37 15.04 14.15
C LYS A 202 1.39 16.05 13.59
N ARG A 203 0.52 16.59 14.45
CA ARG A 203 -0.47 17.60 14.08
C ARG A 203 -0.29 18.82 14.98
N GLY A 204 0.21 19.92 14.43
CA GLY A 204 0.47 21.14 15.19
C GLY A 204 1.56 20.95 16.25
N LYS A 205 1.41 21.54 17.44
CA LYS A 205 2.41 21.49 18.52
C LYS A 205 2.38 20.20 19.36
N THR A 206 1.48 19.27 19.05
CA THR A 206 1.28 18.05 19.83
C THR A 206 2.48 17.12 19.75
N VAL A 207 2.66 16.28 20.78
CA VAL A 207 3.64 15.18 20.77
C VAL A 207 3.39 14.29 19.55
N SER A 208 4.48 13.79 18.95
CA SER A 208 4.39 12.83 17.85
C SER A 208 3.64 11.58 18.32
N SER A 209 2.66 11.11 17.55
CA SER A 209 1.92 9.87 17.82
C SER A 209 2.02 8.94 16.62
N PRO A 210 1.80 7.63 16.78
CA PRO A 210 1.67 6.75 15.63
C PRO A 210 0.58 7.22 14.67
N MET A 211 0.83 7.02 13.38
CA MET A 211 -0.16 7.24 12.35
C MET A 211 -1.22 6.14 12.43
N ILE A 212 -2.45 6.55 12.71
CA ILE A 212 -3.58 5.63 12.89
C ILE A 212 -4.52 5.64 11.68
N PHE A 213 -5.07 4.48 11.37
CA PHE A 213 -6.12 4.28 10.39
C PHE A 213 -7.30 3.63 11.10
N ASP A 214 -8.31 4.46 11.41
CA ASP A 214 -9.51 4.04 12.11
C ASP A 214 -10.54 3.53 11.11
N LEU A 215 -10.64 2.20 10.97
CA LEU A 215 -11.46 1.56 9.95
C LEU A 215 -12.95 1.87 10.08
N GLU A 216 -13.43 2.31 11.24
CA GLU A 216 -14.82 2.78 11.40
C GLU A 216 -15.07 4.16 10.79
N LYS A 217 -14.02 4.99 10.71
CA LYS A 217 -14.10 6.35 10.14
C LYS A 217 -13.83 6.36 8.66
N ILE A 218 -13.32 5.26 8.11
CA ILE A 218 -13.24 5.07 6.67
C ILE A 218 -14.66 4.93 6.17
N LYS A 219 -15.16 5.96 5.50
CA LYS A 219 -16.47 5.91 4.87
C LYS A 219 -16.49 4.69 3.96
N PRO A 220 -17.46 3.77 4.09
CA PRO A 220 -17.65 2.78 3.06
C PRO A 220 -17.87 3.54 1.76
N ASP A 221 -17.12 3.17 0.72
CA ASP A 221 -17.52 3.57 -0.62
C ASP A 221 -18.98 3.13 -0.78
N SER A 222 -19.79 3.98 -1.41
CA SER A 222 -21.26 3.94 -1.44
C SER A 222 -21.87 2.63 -1.98
N THR A 223 -21.04 1.64 -2.30
CA THR A 223 -21.34 0.33 -2.86
C THR A 223 -21.09 -0.85 -1.92
N THR A 224 -20.71 -0.64 -0.65
CA THR A 224 -20.41 -1.77 0.26
C THR A 224 -21.52 -2.08 1.28
N LEU A 225 -22.29 -3.14 0.99
CA LEU A 225 -23.17 -3.83 1.93
C LEU A 225 -22.34 -4.54 3.02
N GLY A 226 -22.57 -4.19 4.28
CA GLY A 226 -22.24 -5.04 5.43
C GLY A 226 -20.92 -4.73 6.16
N GLY A 227 -21.00 -4.85 7.49
CA GLY A 227 -19.95 -4.55 8.45
C GLY A 227 -18.66 -5.35 8.27
N LEU A 228 -17.55 -4.70 8.60
CA LEU A 228 -16.20 -5.23 8.52
C LEU A 228 -15.98 -6.23 9.68
N HIS A 229 -15.93 -7.52 9.37
CA HIS A 229 -15.21 -8.49 10.20
C HIS A 229 -13.96 -8.85 9.44
N LEU A 230 -12.83 -8.32 9.88
CA LEU A 230 -11.53 -8.85 9.48
C LEU A 230 -11.44 -10.25 10.07
N LEU A 231 -11.50 -11.27 9.23
CA LEU A 231 -10.99 -12.59 9.61
C LEU A 231 -9.48 -12.41 9.68
N VAL A 232 -8.98 -12.16 10.89
CA VAL A 232 -7.58 -12.33 11.22
C VAL A 232 -7.43 -13.85 11.33
N GLU A 233 -7.00 -14.49 10.23
CA GLU A 233 -6.47 -15.86 10.28
C GLU A 233 -5.02 -15.84 10.76
#